data_AF-A0ABD1QK90-F1
#
_entry.id   AF-A0ABD1QK90-F1
#
_cell.length_a   1.000
_cell.length_b   1.000
_cell.length_c   1.000
_cell.angle_alpha   90.00
_cell.angle_beta   90.00
_cell.angle_gamma   90.00
#
_symmetry.space_group_name_H-M   'P 1'
#
loop_
_entity.id
_entity.type
_entity.pdbx_description
1 polymer ?
#
loop_
_entity_poly.entity_id
_entity_poly.type
_entity_poly.pdbx_seq_one_letter_code
_entity_poly.pdbx_strand_id
1 'polypeptide(L)'
;MIFENSYDTYDPRHMEILKFMLAYGVNNVSLPEIDELHDFIKNESKFEISEEELNMKAVSLEAKFKRILDDDGEDGLPPALDKPYYREMFNLSKQIWRSKWR
;
A
#
# COMPACT_ATOMS: atom_id res chain seq x y z
N MET A 1 -2.76 -6.39 -24.61
CA MET A 1 -1.55 -5.90 -23.91
C MET A 1 -1.48 -6.69 -22.63
N ILE A 2 -0.45 -7.52 -22.46
CA ILE A 2 -0.29 -8.30 -21.22
C ILE A 2 0.21 -7.30 -20.19
N PHE A 3 -0.64 -6.98 -19.20
CA PHE A 3 -0.30 -6.08 -18.11
C PHE A 3 0.76 -6.76 -17.26
N GLU A 4 2.04 -6.42 -17.47
CA GLU A 4 3.06 -6.70 -16.47
C GLU A 4 2.58 -6.08 -15.15
N ASN A 5 2.48 -6.89 -14.09
CA ASN A 5 1.78 -6.47 -12.88
C ASN A 5 2.46 -5.20 -12.36
N SER A 6 1.73 -4.12 -12.17
CA SER A 6 2.30 -2.90 -11.57
C SER A 6 2.84 -3.14 -10.14
N TYR A 7 2.45 -4.27 -9.53
CA TYR A 7 3.01 -4.81 -8.28
C TYR A 7 4.14 -5.86 -8.46
N ASP A 8 4.61 -6.20 -9.67
CA ASP A 8 5.60 -7.27 -9.95
C ASP A 8 7.01 -7.01 -9.37
N THR A 9 7.25 -5.86 -8.73
CA THR A 9 8.39 -5.73 -7.81
C THR A 9 8.03 -6.41 -6.49
N TYR A 10 8.31 -7.72 -6.42
CA TYR A 10 8.18 -8.63 -5.28
C TYR A 10 9.08 -8.23 -4.10
N ASP A 11 8.96 -7.00 -3.59
CA ASP A 11 9.38 -6.77 -2.21
C ASP A 11 8.31 -7.37 -1.29
N PRO A 12 8.59 -8.50 -0.60
CA PRO A 12 7.61 -9.16 0.25
C PRO A 12 7.14 -8.24 1.39
N ARG A 13 7.93 -7.21 1.71
CA ARG A 13 7.64 -6.25 2.78
C ARG A 13 6.53 -5.26 2.41
N HIS A 14 6.18 -5.11 1.14
CA HIS A 14 5.11 -4.21 0.73
C HIS A 14 3.75 -4.57 1.36
N MET A 15 3.44 -5.87 1.46
CA MET A 15 2.22 -6.34 2.10
C MET A 15 2.20 -5.97 3.59
N GLU A 16 3.32 -6.18 4.28
CA GLU A 16 3.43 -5.82 5.70
C GLU A 16 3.29 -4.33 5.92
N ILE A 17 3.92 -3.50 5.09
CA ILE A 17 3.77 -2.02 5.16
C ILE A 17 2.31 -1.60 5.01
N LEU A 18 1.59 -2.15 4.02
CA LEU A 18 0.16 -1.88 3.86
C LEU A 18 -0.66 -2.31 5.09
N LYS A 19 -0.33 -3.45 5.69
CA LYS A 19 -1.01 -3.92 6.91
C LYS A 19 -0.75 -2.99 8.09
N PHE A 20 0.48 -2.51 8.29
CA PHE A 20 0.81 -1.56 9.34
C PHE A 20 0.14 -0.20 9.12
N MET A 21 0.11 0.31 7.89
CA MET A 21 -0.60 1.55 7.55
C MET A 21 -2.09 1.44 7.85
N LEU A 22 -2.72 0.31 7.47
CA LEU A 22 -4.13 0.07 7.77
C LEU A 22 -4.37 -0.07 9.28
N ALA A 23 -3.53 -0.82 10.00
CA ALA A 23 -3.64 -0.97 11.44
C ALA A 23 -3.50 0.37 12.18
N TYR A 24 -2.58 1.23 11.74
CA TYR A 24 -2.47 2.59 12.27
C TYR A 24 -3.74 3.39 12.00
N GLY A 25 -4.25 3.40 10.76
CA GLY A 25 -5.45 4.13 10.38
C GLY A 25 -6.77 3.58 10.95
N VAL A 26 -6.80 2.36 11.49
CA VAL A 26 -7.94 1.84 12.26
C VAL A 26 -7.93 2.42 13.69
N ASN A 27 -6.74 2.61 14.26
CA ASN A 27 -6.56 3.13 15.61
C ASN A 27 -6.51 4.67 15.66
N ASN A 28 -6.34 5.33 14.51
CA ASN A 28 -6.19 6.78 14.37
C ASN A 28 -7.15 7.34 13.32
N VAL A 29 -7.55 8.59 13.46
CA VAL A 29 -8.52 9.25 12.55
C VAL A 29 -7.89 9.60 11.19
N SER A 30 -6.56 9.61 11.10
CA SER A 30 -5.80 9.98 9.91
C SER A 30 -4.78 8.92 9.51
N LEU A 31 -4.33 8.98 8.25
CA LEU A 31 -3.16 8.24 7.81
C LEU A 31 -1.92 8.75 8.57
N PRO A 32 -0.99 7.86 8.95
CA PRO A 32 0.21 8.25 9.67
C PRO A 32 1.13 9.10 8.79
N GLU A 33 1.83 10.05 9.42
CA GLU A 33 3.09 10.54 8.85
C GLU A 33 4.14 9.41 8.85
N ILE A 34 5.19 9.52 8.04
CA ILE A 34 6.12 8.38 7.84
C ILE A 34 6.92 8.06 9.11
N ASP A 35 7.30 9.08 9.87
CA ASP A 35 7.96 8.96 11.17
C ASP A 35 7.04 8.26 12.19
N GLU A 36 5.76 8.65 12.26
CA GLU A 36 4.76 7.99 13.11
C GLU A 36 4.56 6.52 12.73
N LEU A 37 4.48 6.23 11.43
CA LEU A 37 4.38 4.86 10.92
C LEU A 37 5.64 4.05 11.25
N HIS A 38 6.81 4.68 11.16
CA HIS A 38 8.09 4.04 11.45
C HIS A 38 8.19 3.63 12.92
N ASP A 39 7.81 4.54 13.82
CA ASP A 39 7.80 4.28 15.25
C ASP A 39 6.72 3.27 15.64
N PHE A 40 5.56 3.32 15.00
CA PHE A 40 4.52 2.29 15.18
C PHE A 40 5.04 0.91 14.79
N ILE A 41 5.69 0.79 13.62
CA ILE A 41 6.25 -0.48 13.14
C ILE A 41 7.31 -1.02 14.10
N LYS A 42 8.21 -0.16 14.61
CA LYS A 42 9.23 -0.56 15.60
C LYS A 42 8.63 -1.05 16.91
N ASN A 43 7.53 -0.45 17.35
CA ASN A 43 6.89 -0.77 18.62
C ASN A 43 6.04 -2.06 18.52
N GLU A 44 5.36 -2.26 17.39
CA GLU A 44 4.43 -3.38 17.18
C GLU A 44 5.11 -4.63 16.58
N SER A 45 6.30 -4.49 16.00
CA SER A 45 6.94 -5.57 15.25
C SER A 45 8.47 -5.55 15.33
N LYS A 46 9.07 -6.70 15.00
CA LYS A 46 10.52 -6.84 14.74
C LYS A 46 10.87 -6.53 13.28
N PHE A 47 9.97 -5.87 12.56
CA PHE A 47 10.15 -5.54 11.17
C PHE A 47 11.20 -4.43 11.03
N GLU A 48 12.40 -4.82 10.60
CA GLU A 48 13.51 -3.90 10.41
C GLU A 48 13.38 -3.20 9.05
N ILE A 49 13.05 -1.91 9.11
CA ILE A 49 13.03 -1.01 7.97
C ILE A 49 13.59 0.34 8.42
N SER A 50 14.33 1.05 7.57
CA SER A 50 14.68 2.44 7.86
C SER A 50 13.52 3.36 7.52
N GLU A 51 13.46 4.55 8.13
CA GLU A 51 12.43 5.54 7.83
C GLU A 51 12.46 5.96 6.36
N GLU A 52 13.66 6.17 5.80
CA GLU A 52 13.87 6.49 4.39
C GLU A 52 13.37 5.37 3.47
N GLU A 53 13.65 4.11 3.81
CA GLU A 53 13.18 2.97 3.04
C GLU A 53 11.65 2.83 3.14
N LEU A 54 11.08 3.04 4.31
CA LEU A 54 9.63 3.04 4.53
C LEU A 54 8.95 4.11 3.68
N ASN A 55 9.50 5.33 3.66
CA ASN A 55 9.01 6.44 2.83
C ASN A 55 9.00 6.06 1.34
N MET A 56 10.14 5.61 0.81
CA MET A 56 10.27 5.23 -0.60
C MET A 56 9.27 4.14 -0.98
N LYS A 57 9.06 3.14 -0.11
CA LYS A 57 8.11 2.05 -0.36
C LYS A 57 6.66 2.53 -0.28
N ALA A 58 6.30 3.34 0.72
CA ALA A 58 4.96 3.90 0.85
C ALA A 58 4.59 4.74 -0.38
N VAL A 59 5.50 5.64 -0.80
CA VAL A 59 5.34 6.46 -2.02
C VAL A 59 5.22 5.58 -3.27
N SER A 60 6.05 4.55 -3.39
CA SER A 60 5.97 3.61 -4.52
C SER A 60 4.64 2.88 -4.57
N LEU A 61 4.11 2.43 -3.42
CA LEU A 61 2.84 1.73 -3.33
C LEU A 61 1.65 2.65 -3.65
N GLU A 62 1.67 3.89 -3.18
CA GLU A 62 0.66 4.90 -3.52
C GLU A 62 0.66 5.18 -5.03
N ALA A 63 1.85 5.39 -5.62
CA ALA A 63 1.98 5.63 -7.06
C ALA A 63 1.48 4.44 -7.89
N LYS A 64 1.78 3.21 -7.47
CA LYS A 64 1.27 1.98 -8.11
C LYS A 64 -0.25 1.89 -8.04
N PHE A 65 -0.82 2.17 -6.87
CA PHE A 65 -2.28 2.18 -6.70
C PHE A 65 -2.94 3.24 -7.59
N LYS A 66 -2.39 4.46 -7.61
CA LYS A 66 -2.88 5.54 -8.47
C LYS A 66 -2.84 5.16 -9.94
N ARG A 67 -1.73 4.59 -10.41
CA ARG A 67 -1.59 4.13 -11.80
C ARG A 67 -2.66 3.10 -12.18
N ILE A 68 -2.98 2.16 -11.27
CA ILE A 68 -4.06 1.19 -11.49
C ILE A 68 -5.41 1.90 -11.64
N LEU A 69 -5.69 2.91 -10.80
CA LEU A 69 -6.94 3.68 -10.92
C LEU A 69 -7.02 4.49 -12.21
N ASP A 70 -5.92 5.11 -12.62
CA ASP A 70 -5.83 5.93 -13.84
C ASP A 70 -6.00 5.05 -15.10
N ASP A 71 -5.45 3.84 -15.10
CA ASP A 71 -5.48 2.92 -16.25
C ASP A 71 -6.84 2.21 -16.42
N ASP A 72 -7.60 1.94 -15.34
CA ASP A 72 -8.87 1.19 -15.38
C ASP A 72 -10.15 2.06 -15.40
N GLY A 73 -10.03 3.41 -15.37
CA GLY A 73 -11.13 4.36 -15.56
C GLY A 73 -12.28 4.25 -14.56
N GLU A 74 -12.23 5.04 -13.47
CA GLU A 74 -13.25 5.24 -12.40
C GLU A 74 -13.85 3.99 -11.69
N ASP A 75 -13.94 2.82 -12.32
CA ASP A 75 -14.65 1.66 -11.79
C ASP A 75 -13.81 0.78 -10.87
N GLY A 76 -12.49 1.06 -10.74
CA GLY A 76 -11.65 0.49 -9.70
C GLY A 76 -11.80 -1.03 -9.57
N LEU A 77 -12.02 -1.70 -10.70
CA LEU A 77 -11.95 -3.14 -10.77
C LEU A 77 -10.51 -3.48 -10.38
N PRO A 78 -10.29 -4.47 -9.49
CA PRO A 78 -8.96 -5.00 -9.38
C PRO A 78 -8.55 -5.36 -10.82
N PRO A 79 -7.31 -5.07 -11.24
CA PRO A 79 -6.80 -5.61 -12.50
C PRO A 79 -7.10 -7.11 -12.50
N ALA A 80 -7.08 -7.78 -13.66
CA ALA A 80 -7.05 -9.23 -13.69
C ALA A 80 -5.76 -9.73 -13.03
N LEU A 81 -5.71 -9.61 -11.71
CA LEU A 81 -4.66 -9.98 -10.81
C LEU A 81 -4.97 -11.44 -10.55
N ASP A 82 -4.55 -12.27 -11.50
CA ASP A 82 -4.70 -13.72 -11.44
C ASP A 82 -4.09 -14.31 -10.14
N LYS A 83 -3.28 -13.50 -9.43
CA LYS A 83 -2.65 -13.83 -8.15
C LYS A 83 -3.42 -13.22 -6.96
N PRO A 84 -3.90 -14.05 -6.00
CA PRO A 84 -4.56 -13.59 -4.77
C PRO A 84 -3.76 -12.54 -3.98
N TYR A 85 -2.43 -12.66 -3.98
CA TYR A 85 -1.52 -11.72 -3.31
C TYR A 85 -1.70 -10.27 -3.78
N TYR A 86 -1.72 -10.04 -5.09
CA TYR A 86 -1.87 -8.68 -5.61
C TYR A 86 -3.28 -8.13 -5.38
N ARG A 87 -4.30 -9.00 -5.40
CA ARG A 87 -5.68 -8.61 -5.07
C ARG A 87 -5.79 -8.12 -3.63
N GLU A 88 -5.13 -8.80 -2.69
CA GLU A 88 -5.06 -8.36 -1.29
C GLU A 88 -4.34 -7.01 -1.17
N MET A 89 -3.19 -6.84 -1.83
CA MET A 89 -2.47 -5.55 -1.84
C MET A 89 -3.35 -4.41 -2.38
N PHE A 90 -4.07 -4.63 -3.48
CA PHE A 90 -4.98 -3.63 -4.04
C PHE A 90 -6.13 -3.30 -3.07
N ASN A 91 -6.72 -4.30 -2.43
CA ASN A 91 -7.79 -4.08 -1.45
C ASN A 91 -7.32 -3.31 -0.22
N LEU A 92 -6.12 -3.58 0.28
CA LEU A 92 -5.50 -2.80 1.37
C LEU A 92 -5.24 -1.37 0.91
N SER A 93 -4.61 -1.20 -0.24
CA SER A 93 -4.33 0.10 -0.87
C SER A 93 -5.60 0.95 -1.03
N LYS A 94 -6.69 0.33 -1.46
CA LYS A 94 -8.02 0.96 -1.59
C LYS A 94 -8.57 1.40 -0.24
N GLN A 95 -8.39 0.62 0.83
CA GLN A 95 -8.86 1.02 2.16
C GLN A 95 -8.05 2.18 2.74
N ILE A 96 -6.74 2.20 2.48
CA ILE A 96 -5.81 3.22 2.97
C ILE A 96 -6.03 4.55 2.22
N TRP A 97 -6.01 4.52 0.89
CA TRP A 97 -5.92 5.76 0.09
C TRP A 97 -7.25 6.26 -0.47
N ARG A 98 -8.34 5.47 -0.50
CA ARG A 98 -9.61 5.93 -1.12
C ARG A 98 -10.19 7.19 -0.46
N SER A 99 -9.89 7.45 0.81
CA SER A 99 -10.29 8.69 1.50
C SER A 99 -9.55 9.94 0.99
N LYS A 100 -8.37 9.77 0.38
CA LYS A 100 -7.50 10.86 -0.10
C LYS A 100 -7.90 11.41 -1.48
N TRP A 101 -8.68 10.65 -2.25
CA TRP A 101 -9.04 10.96 -3.65
C TRP A 101 -10.56 11.14 -3.83
N ARG A 102 -11.27 11.54 -2.77
CA ARG A 102 -12.72 11.75 -2.76
C ARG A 102 -13.09 13.21 -2.72
#